data_AF-A0A952CTE1-F1
#
_entry.id   AF-A0A952CTE1-F1
#
_cell.length_a   1.000
_cell.length_b   1.000
_cell.length_c   1.000
_cell.angle_alpha   90.00
_cell.angle_beta   90.00
_cell.angle_gamma   90.00
#
_symmetry.space_group_name_H-M   'P 1'
#
loop_
_entity.id
_entity.type
_entity.pdbx_description
1 polymer ?
#
loop_
_entity_poly.entity_id
_entity_poly.type
_entity_poly.pdbx_seq_one_letter_code
_entity_poly.pdbx_strand_id
1 'polypeptide(L)'
;MYQTHFLAFGGLLVRETTTSQSVLFEGGFVKPVLAVFDQPASSSDGGALLLKLADVRLGLTRAVAGALPDSRAAGKVRHSLLSVVQQRVFGIGNGYEDANDAARLRRDPTHQLLLGRCPGTGGELASQPTISRLENAFDEARVKAASRAFSDAVLKRHQRRLGKHVGRVIIDVDATWDDAHG
;
A
#
# COMPACT_ATOMS: atom_id res chain seq x y z
N MET A 1 -12.33 -31.64 2.68
CA MET A 1 -12.16 -31.77 1.22
C MET A 1 -12.12 -30.35 0.64
N TYR A 2 -10.93 -29.80 0.38
CA TYR A 2 -10.78 -28.42 -0.06
C TYR A 2 -10.95 -28.33 -1.58
N GLN A 3 -12.06 -27.73 -2.04
CA GLN A 3 -12.20 -27.33 -3.44
C GLN A 3 -11.42 -26.03 -3.67
N THR A 4 -10.37 -26.11 -4.50
CA THR A 4 -9.63 -24.95 -5.02
C THR A 4 -10.30 -24.53 -6.32
N HIS A 5 -10.93 -23.35 -6.33
CA HIS A 5 -11.42 -22.73 -7.58
C HIS A 5 -10.34 -21.77 -8.09
N PHE A 6 -9.82 -22.04 -9.29
CA PHE A 6 -8.87 -21.15 -9.95
C PHE A 6 -9.65 -20.01 -10.63
N LEU A 7 -9.49 -18.78 -10.14
CA LEU A 7 -10.00 -17.60 -10.81
C LEU A 7 -8.99 -17.15 -11.86
N ALA A 8 -9.38 -17.18 -13.13
CA ALA A 8 -8.51 -16.94 -14.28
C ALA A 8 -7.94 -15.50 -14.39
N PHE A 9 -8.37 -14.56 -13.53
CA PHE A 9 -8.11 -13.12 -13.70
C PHE A 9 -7.38 -12.43 -12.52
N GLY A 10 -6.86 -13.20 -11.55
CA GLY A 10 -6.27 -12.61 -10.33
C GLY A 10 -7.34 -12.07 -9.36
N GLY A 11 -6.94 -11.74 -8.12
CA GLY A 11 -7.86 -11.24 -7.09
C GLY A 11 -7.58 -11.79 -5.69
N LEU A 12 -8.42 -11.43 -4.71
CA LEU A 12 -8.35 -11.95 -3.34
C LEU A 12 -9.60 -12.76 -3.02
N LEU A 13 -9.43 -13.98 -2.52
CA LEU A 13 -10.49 -14.87 -2.03
C LEU A 13 -10.25 -15.18 -0.55
N VAL A 14 -11.19 -14.77 0.31
CA VAL A 14 -11.20 -15.13 1.74
C VAL A 14 -12.16 -16.29 1.93
N ARG A 15 -11.71 -17.37 2.59
CA ARG A 15 -12.56 -18.53 2.89
C ARG A 15 -12.49 -18.84 4.37
N GLU A 16 -13.65 -18.87 5.01
CA GLU A 16 -13.79 -19.17 6.43
C GLU A 16 -14.67 -20.41 6.61
N THR A 17 -14.34 -21.32 7.53
CA THR A 17 -15.10 -22.56 7.76
C THR A 17 -16.46 -22.33 8.44
N THR A 18 -16.70 -21.15 9.00
CA THR A 18 -17.94 -20.76 9.67
C THR A 18 -18.85 -19.87 8.81
N THR A 19 -18.35 -19.35 7.68
CA THR A 19 -19.09 -18.43 6.82
C THR A 19 -18.97 -18.86 5.36
N SER A 20 -20.06 -19.30 4.74
CA SER A 20 -20.10 -19.84 3.36
C SER A 20 -19.83 -18.81 2.25
N GLN A 21 -19.51 -17.57 2.60
CA GLN A 21 -19.46 -16.46 1.66
C GLN A 21 -18.03 -15.95 1.49
N SER A 22 -17.40 -16.35 0.39
CA SER A 22 -16.14 -15.78 -0.04
C SER A 22 -16.38 -14.49 -0.82
N VAL A 23 -15.69 -13.41 -0.46
CA VAL A 23 -15.70 -12.15 -1.24
C VAL A 23 -14.53 -12.19 -2.20
N LEU A 24 -14.83 -12.04 -3.49
CA LEU A 24 -13.81 -11.84 -4.53
C LEU A 24 -13.62 -10.34 -4.77
N PHE A 25 -12.39 -9.87 -4.63
CA PHE A 25 -12.00 -8.56 -5.11
C PHE A 25 -11.36 -8.69 -6.49
N GLU A 26 -11.97 -8.05 -7.49
CA GLU A 26 -11.45 -8.05 -8.86
C GLU A 26 -10.16 -7.23 -8.95
N GLY A 27 -9.06 -7.90 -9.33
CA GLY A 27 -7.76 -7.26 -9.57
C GLY A 27 -6.96 -6.94 -8.31
N GLY A 28 -5.92 -6.12 -8.48
CA GLY A 28 -4.97 -5.74 -7.41
C GLY A 28 -3.85 -6.75 -7.14
N PHE A 29 -4.02 -8.01 -7.54
CA PHE A 29 -3.02 -9.06 -7.47
C PHE A 29 -2.89 -9.79 -8.81
N VAL A 30 -1.66 -10.19 -9.18
CA VAL A 30 -1.37 -10.89 -10.44
C VAL A 30 -1.95 -12.31 -10.46
N LYS A 31 -2.10 -12.93 -9.28
CA LYS A 31 -2.67 -14.26 -9.09
C LYS A 31 -3.74 -14.21 -8.00
N PRO A 32 -4.71 -15.14 -8.00
CA PRO A 32 -5.63 -15.29 -6.88
C PRO A 32 -4.86 -15.52 -5.57
N VAL A 33 -5.21 -14.75 -4.54
CA VAL A 33 -4.69 -14.91 -3.19
C VAL A 33 -5.74 -15.66 -2.38
N LEU A 34 -5.36 -16.79 -1.80
CA LEU A 34 -6.19 -17.55 -0.86
C LEU A 34 -5.65 -17.32 0.55
N ALA A 35 -6.47 -16.72 1.42
CA ALA A 35 -6.15 -16.60 2.84
C ALA A 35 -6.54 -17.87 3.58
N VAL A 36 -5.59 -18.49 4.28
CA VAL A 36 -5.76 -19.69 5.11
C VAL A 36 -5.10 -19.46 6.47
N PHE A 37 -5.73 -19.97 7.53
CA PHE A 37 -5.38 -19.64 8.92
C PHE A 37 -4.47 -20.67 9.60
N ASP A 38 -4.05 -21.72 8.89
CA ASP A 38 -3.32 -22.88 9.42
C ASP A 38 -1.90 -23.04 8.84
N GLN A 39 -1.31 -21.95 8.32
CA GLN A 39 -0.02 -22.01 7.62
C GLN A 39 1.16 -21.46 8.44
N PRO A 40 2.38 -22.02 8.27
CA PRO A 40 3.59 -21.56 8.97
C PRO A 40 3.98 -20.10 8.65
N ALA A 41 3.69 -19.64 7.43
CA ALA A 41 3.88 -18.25 7.03
C ALA A 41 2.58 -17.47 7.29
N SER A 42 2.37 -17.09 8.54
CA SER A 42 1.20 -16.32 8.97
C SER A 42 1.54 -14.84 9.16
N SER A 43 0.50 -14.01 9.14
CA SER A 43 0.59 -12.57 9.38
C SER A 43 -0.70 -12.13 10.07
N SER A 44 -0.58 -11.20 11.03
CA SER A 44 -1.72 -10.54 11.68
C SER A 44 -2.37 -9.47 10.80
N ASP A 45 -1.70 -9.07 9.72
CA ASP A 45 -2.05 -7.86 8.98
C ASP A 45 -2.94 -8.16 7.76
N GLY A 46 -3.73 -9.24 7.79
CA GLY A 46 -4.57 -9.67 6.65
C GLY A 46 -5.52 -8.58 6.14
N GLY A 47 -5.98 -7.69 7.02
CA GLY A 47 -6.78 -6.52 6.66
C GLY A 47 -6.08 -5.53 5.72
N ALA A 48 -4.75 -5.50 5.71
CA ALA A 48 -3.95 -4.64 4.84
C ALA A 48 -4.19 -4.88 3.34
N LEU A 49 -4.67 -6.08 2.98
CA LEU A 49 -5.03 -6.41 1.60
C LEU A 49 -6.14 -5.47 1.08
N LEU A 50 -7.08 -5.06 1.94
CA LEU A 50 -8.11 -4.08 1.58
C LEU A 50 -7.52 -2.69 1.34
N LEU A 51 -6.50 -2.30 2.10
CA LEU A 51 -5.78 -1.04 1.90
C LEU A 51 -5.06 -1.03 0.54
N LYS A 52 -4.42 -2.14 0.16
CA LYS A 52 -3.84 -2.29 -1.18
C LYS A 52 -4.88 -2.14 -2.28
N LEU A 53 -6.02 -2.83 -2.15
CA LEU A 53 -7.09 -2.77 -3.14
C LEU A 53 -7.69 -1.35 -3.26
N ALA A 54 -7.84 -0.66 -2.14
CA ALA A 54 -8.24 0.74 -2.12
C ALA A 54 -7.23 1.62 -2.86
N ASP A 55 -5.92 1.49 -2.58
CA ASP A 55 -4.88 2.25 -3.28
C ASP A 55 -4.81 1.91 -4.77
N VAL A 56 -4.99 0.65 -5.18
CA VAL A 56 -5.06 0.28 -6.61
C VAL A 56 -6.21 1.01 -7.31
N ARG A 57 -7.37 1.11 -6.65
CA ARG A 57 -8.55 1.79 -7.17
C ARG A 57 -8.42 3.32 -7.17
N LEU A 58 -7.78 3.89 -6.15
CA LEU A 58 -7.69 5.34 -5.95
C LEU A 58 -6.45 5.96 -6.60
N GLY A 59 -5.36 5.19 -6.72
CA GLY A 59 -4.08 5.61 -7.30
C GLY A 59 -3.32 6.64 -6.46
N LEU A 60 -3.55 6.69 -5.14
CA LEU A 60 -3.01 7.76 -4.27
C LEU A 60 -1.49 7.67 -4.14
N THR A 61 -0.94 6.49 -3.83
CA THR A 61 0.51 6.32 -3.70
C THR A 61 1.24 6.56 -5.02
N ARG A 62 0.60 6.23 -6.15
CA ARG A 62 1.12 6.52 -7.49
C ARG A 62 1.18 8.02 -7.77
N ALA A 63 0.16 8.77 -7.37
CA ALA A 63 0.14 10.22 -7.52
C ALA A 63 1.25 10.88 -6.68
N VAL A 64 1.40 10.45 -5.43
CA VAL A 64 2.46 10.93 -4.52
C VAL A 64 3.84 10.61 -5.08
N ALA A 65 4.12 9.33 -5.37
CA ALA A 65 5.44 8.92 -5.88
C ALA A 65 5.78 9.56 -7.23
N GLY A 66 4.79 9.80 -8.09
CA GLY A 66 4.98 10.46 -9.39
C GLY A 66 5.29 11.95 -9.30
N ALA A 67 4.99 12.60 -8.18
CA ALA A 67 5.33 14.00 -7.93
C ALA A 67 6.73 14.18 -7.32
N LEU A 68 7.37 13.09 -6.90
CA LEU A 68 8.66 13.11 -6.23
C LEU A 68 9.79 12.74 -7.22
N PRO A 69 10.87 13.53 -7.31
CA PRO A 69 11.99 13.18 -8.17
C PRO A 69 12.80 12.03 -7.55
N ASP A 70 13.18 11.05 -8.38
CA ASP A 70 14.09 9.99 -7.97
C ASP A 70 15.51 10.30 -8.45
N SER A 71 16.31 10.94 -7.59
CA SER A 71 17.71 11.31 -7.90
C SER A 71 18.71 10.15 -7.74
N ARG A 72 18.24 8.97 -7.33
CA ARG A 72 19.10 7.79 -7.14
C ARG A 72 19.58 7.30 -8.51
N ALA A 73 20.82 6.81 -8.56
CA ALA A 73 21.35 6.20 -9.78
C ALA A 73 20.52 4.96 -10.16
N ALA A 74 19.83 5.01 -11.30
CA ALA A 74 18.84 4.00 -11.70
C ALA A 74 19.38 2.56 -11.65
N GLY A 75 20.62 2.32 -12.09
CA GLY A 75 21.27 0.99 -12.05
C GLY A 75 21.54 0.45 -10.64
N LYS A 76 21.38 1.26 -9.60
CA LYS A 76 21.54 0.89 -8.18
C LYS A 76 20.20 0.81 -7.43
N VAL A 77 19.08 1.05 -8.12
CA VAL A 77 17.74 1.04 -7.51
C VAL A 77 17.20 -0.39 -7.47
N ARG A 78 17.20 -1.01 -6.28
CA ARG A 78 16.54 -2.30 -6.03
C ARG A 78 15.04 -2.15 -5.78
N HIS A 79 14.64 -1.08 -5.09
CA HIS A 79 13.25 -0.77 -4.74
C HIS A 79 12.86 0.55 -5.39
N SER A 80 11.93 0.48 -6.36
CA SER A 80 11.37 1.66 -7.01
C SER A 80 10.83 2.66 -5.98
N LEU A 81 10.88 3.95 -6.28
CA LEU A 81 10.35 4.99 -5.39
C LEU A 81 8.90 4.69 -4.98
N LEU A 82 8.05 4.30 -5.94
CA LEU A 82 6.68 3.87 -5.68
C LEU A 82 6.60 2.72 -4.67
N SER A 83 7.44 1.69 -4.79
CA SER A 83 7.42 0.57 -3.84
C SER A 83 7.86 0.97 -2.44
N VAL A 84 8.81 1.91 -2.29
CA VAL A 84 9.23 2.39 -0.96
C VAL A 84 8.14 3.28 -0.35
N VAL A 85 7.50 4.14 -1.16
CA VAL A 85 6.35 4.96 -0.75
C VAL A 85 5.16 4.07 -0.33
N GLN A 86 4.81 3.07 -1.14
CA GLN A 86 3.74 2.12 -0.81
C GLN A 86 4.04 1.34 0.47
N GLN A 87 5.28 0.85 0.64
CA GLN A 87 5.68 0.17 1.86
C GLN A 87 5.48 1.07 3.08
N ARG A 88 5.87 2.34 3.00
CA ARG A 88 5.74 3.27 4.11
C ARG A 88 4.27 3.61 4.41
N VAL A 89 3.50 3.96 3.39
CA VAL A 89 2.07 4.30 3.53
C VAL A 89 1.27 3.12 4.06
N PHE A 90 1.54 1.90 3.58
CA PHE A 90 0.85 0.71 4.08
C PHE A 90 1.30 0.33 5.50
N GLY A 91 2.55 0.57 5.88
CA GLY A 91 3.00 0.43 7.27
C GLY A 91 2.19 1.33 8.20
N ILE A 92 2.18 2.65 7.93
CA ILE A 92 1.42 3.63 8.71
C ILE A 92 -0.07 3.29 8.75
N GLY A 93 -0.66 2.95 7.61
CA GLY A 93 -2.08 2.56 7.53
C GLY A 93 -2.46 1.28 8.28
N ASN A 94 -1.47 0.48 8.71
CA ASN A 94 -1.66 -0.69 9.57
C ASN A 94 -1.16 -0.46 11.01
N GLY A 95 -0.85 0.79 11.41
CA GLY A 95 -0.38 1.14 12.75
C GLY A 95 1.12 0.96 12.98
N TYR A 96 1.91 0.84 11.91
CA TYR A 96 3.37 0.75 11.97
C TYR A 96 4.01 2.08 11.58
N GLU A 97 4.01 3.00 12.55
CA GLU A 97 4.49 4.37 12.38
C GLU A 97 6.00 4.48 12.56
N ASP A 98 6.63 3.55 13.28
CA ASP A 98 8.07 3.56 13.48
C ASP A 98 8.82 3.02 12.26
N ALA A 99 9.89 3.71 11.87
CA ALA A 99 10.72 3.23 10.76
C ALA A 99 11.33 1.85 11.05
N ASN A 100 11.59 1.51 12.33
CA ASN A 100 12.16 0.22 12.74
C ASN A 100 11.24 -0.97 12.44
N ASP A 101 9.92 -0.76 12.32
CA ASP A 101 8.97 -1.79 11.93
C ASP A 101 9.31 -2.40 10.57
N ALA A 102 9.89 -1.60 9.67
CA ALA A 102 10.34 -2.07 8.36
C ALA A 102 11.36 -3.23 8.45
N ALA A 103 12.10 -3.36 9.56
CA ALA A 103 13.02 -4.48 9.75
C ALA A 103 12.28 -5.83 9.84
N ARG A 104 11.10 -5.85 10.48
CA ARG A 104 10.20 -7.00 10.59
C ARG A 104 9.33 -7.13 9.35
N LEU A 105 8.65 -6.05 8.96
CA LEU A 105 7.65 -6.04 7.87
C LEU A 105 8.25 -6.43 6.51
N ARG A 106 9.54 -6.22 6.27
CA ARG A 106 10.17 -6.60 4.99
C ARG A 106 10.11 -8.11 4.68
N ARG A 107 9.88 -8.93 5.69
CA ARG A 107 9.74 -10.39 5.60
C ARG A 107 8.30 -10.86 5.82
N ASP A 108 7.40 -9.97 6.23
CA ASP A 108 6.01 -10.33 6.47
C ASP A 108 5.34 -10.73 5.13
N PRO A 109 4.67 -11.89 5.07
CA PRO A 109 4.09 -12.40 3.84
C PRO A 109 2.97 -11.50 3.30
N THR A 110 2.17 -10.88 4.18
CA THR A 110 1.12 -9.95 3.76
C THR A 110 1.74 -8.69 3.17
N HIS A 111 2.71 -8.07 3.83
CA HIS A 111 3.37 -6.86 3.32
C HIS A 111 4.12 -7.12 2.00
N GLN A 112 4.71 -8.30 1.84
CA GLN A 112 5.27 -8.74 0.55
C GLN A 112 4.19 -8.76 -0.54
N LEU A 113 3.02 -9.33 -0.26
CA LEU A 113 1.88 -9.33 -1.18
C LEU A 113 1.39 -7.92 -1.53
N LEU A 114 1.32 -6.99 -0.56
CA LEU A 114 0.89 -5.60 -0.81
C LEU A 114 1.76 -4.92 -1.89
N LEU A 115 3.03 -5.31 -2.00
CA LEU A 115 4.00 -4.76 -2.95
C LEU A 115 4.19 -5.65 -4.18
N GLY A 116 3.30 -6.61 -4.39
CA GLY A 116 3.33 -7.53 -5.53
C GLY A 116 4.49 -8.52 -5.49
N ARG A 117 5.07 -8.77 -4.31
CA ARG A 117 6.13 -9.76 -4.11
C ARG A 117 5.50 -11.10 -3.71
N CYS A 118 6.04 -12.18 -4.24
CA CYS A 118 5.66 -13.52 -3.80
C CYS A 118 6.27 -13.78 -2.41
N PRO A 119 5.47 -14.19 -1.41
CA PRO A 119 5.99 -14.53 -0.10
C PRO A 119 7.13 -15.56 -0.16
N GLY A 120 8.23 -15.29 0.55
CA GLY A 120 9.39 -16.18 0.64
C GLY A 120 10.32 -16.24 -0.59
N THR A 121 9.83 -15.96 -1.80
CA THR A 121 10.63 -16.07 -3.04
C THR A 121 10.78 -14.76 -3.82
N GLY A 122 9.91 -13.77 -3.60
CA GLY A 122 9.87 -12.50 -4.31
C GLY A 122 10.92 -11.47 -3.86
N GLY A 123 11.79 -11.85 -2.91
CA GLY A 123 12.76 -10.97 -2.26
C GLY A 123 12.14 -10.11 -1.16
N GLU A 124 12.97 -9.74 -0.18
CA GLU A 124 12.57 -8.85 0.90
C GLU A 124 12.19 -7.45 0.39
N LEU A 125 11.34 -6.76 1.15
CA LEU A 125 11.03 -5.36 0.92
C LEU A 125 12.20 -4.44 1.32
N ALA A 126 12.01 -3.13 1.17
CA ALA A 126 13.03 -2.16 1.54
C ALA A 126 13.33 -2.27 3.05
N SER A 127 14.61 -2.18 3.41
CA SER A 127 15.05 -2.19 4.81
C SER A 127 14.75 -0.86 5.50
N GLN A 128 14.79 -0.83 6.84
CA GLN A 128 14.65 0.40 7.61
C GLN A 128 15.57 1.55 7.13
N PRO A 129 16.87 1.33 6.83
CA PRO A 129 17.71 2.42 6.31
C PRO A 129 17.28 2.95 4.94
N THR A 130 16.51 2.17 4.17
CA THR A 130 15.96 2.64 2.90
C THR A 130 14.74 3.52 3.13
N ILE A 131 13.89 3.16 4.11
CA ILE A 131 12.74 3.96 4.53
C ILE A 131 13.20 5.29 5.14
N SER A 132 14.15 5.26 6.08
CA SER A 132 14.69 6.47 6.70
C SER A 132 15.30 7.44 5.67
N ARG A 133 16.04 6.92 4.67
CA ARG A 133 16.54 7.76 3.58
C ARG A 133 15.43 8.39 2.74
N LEU A 134 14.32 7.68 2.50
CA LEU A 134 13.17 8.23 1.78
C LEU A 134 12.57 9.43 2.54
N GLU A 135 12.34 9.26 3.84
CA GLU A 135 11.73 10.30 4.69
C GLU A 135 12.57 11.57 4.77
N ASN A 136 13.89 11.42 4.69
CA ASN A 136 14.84 12.53 4.73
C ASN A 136 15.29 13.01 3.33
N ALA A 137 14.74 12.48 2.23
CA ALA A 137 15.22 12.78 0.88
C ALA A 137 14.67 14.08 0.28
N PHE A 138 13.57 14.62 0.84
CA PHE A 138 12.78 15.65 0.19
C PHE A 138 12.71 16.91 1.05
N ASP A 139 12.98 18.05 0.41
CA ASP A 139 12.73 19.35 1.04
C ASP A 139 11.24 19.74 0.98
N GLU A 140 10.92 20.84 1.67
CA GLU A 140 9.56 21.36 1.79
C GLU A 140 8.85 21.54 0.45
N ALA A 141 9.57 21.96 -0.60
CA ALA A 141 8.95 22.16 -1.91
C ALA A 141 8.47 20.83 -2.52
N ARG A 142 9.22 19.74 -2.32
CA ARG A 142 8.84 18.41 -2.81
C ARG A 142 7.72 17.81 -1.95
N VAL A 143 7.73 18.05 -0.65
CA VAL A 143 6.62 17.67 0.25
C VAL A 143 5.32 18.37 -0.16
N LYS A 144 5.37 19.69 -0.43
CA LYS A 144 4.22 20.44 -0.95
C LYS A 144 3.73 19.90 -2.30
N ALA A 145 4.64 19.54 -3.21
CA ALA A 145 4.29 18.95 -4.50
C ALA A 145 3.58 17.59 -4.34
N ALA A 146 4.09 16.73 -3.46
CA ALA A 146 3.47 15.44 -3.13
C ALA A 146 2.09 15.60 -2.49
N SER A 147 1.95 16.53 -1.53
CA SER A 147 0.66 16.87 -0.90
C SER A 147 -0.36 17.35 -1.94
N ARG A 148 0.04 18.26 -2.84
CA ARG A 148 -0.82 18.71 -3.94
C ARG A 148 -1.23 17.57 -4.87
N ALA A 149 -0.30 16.67 -5.22
CA ALA A 149 -0.60 15.52 -6.06
C ALA A 149 -1.61 14.56 -5.42
N PHE A 150 -1.51 14.35 -4.09
CA PHE A 150 -2.50 13.62 -3.32
C PHE A 150 -3.87 14.31 -3.36
N SER A 151 -3.95 15.59 -3.02
CA SER A 151 -5.21 16.36 -3.04
C SER A 151 -5.85 16.35 -4.42
N ASP A 152 -5.07 16.54 -5.49
CA ASP A 152 -5.55 16.50 -6.86
C ASP A 152 -6.12 15.12 -7.24
N ALA A 153 -5.49 14.02 -6.79
CA ALA A 153 -5.99 12.68 -7.02
C ALA A 153 -7.34 12.44 -6.34
N VAL A 154 -7.49 12.90 -5.09
CA VAL A 154 -8.74 12.86 -4.33
C VAL A 154 -9.81 13.70 -5.04
N LEU A 155 -9.52 14.97 -5.36
CA LEU A 155 -10.47 15.87 -6.02
C LEU A 155 -10.95 15.31 -7.36
N LYS A 156 -10.04 14.85 -8.23
CA LYS A 156 -10.40 14.24 -9.52
C LYS A 156 -11.28 13.00 -9.34
N ARG A 157 -11.05 12.20 -8.29
CA ARG A 157 -11.89 11.04 -7.98
C ARG A 157 -13.30 11.48 -7.56
N HIS A 158 -13.41 12.47 -6.68
CA HIS A 158 -14.70 12.99 -6.21
C HIS A 158 -15.48 13.68 -7.33
N GLN A 159 -14.83 14.49 -8.17
CA GLN A 159 -15.45 15.11 -9.35
C GLN A 159 -16.07 14.06 -10.29
N ARG A 160 -15.33 12.97 -10.58
CA ARG A 160 -15.85 11.87 -11.42
C ARG A 160 -17.02 11.14 -10.77
N ARG A 161 -16.99 10.94 -9.44
CA ARG A 161 -18.04 10.21 -8.71
C ARG A 161 -19.32 11.03 -8.53
N LEU A 162 -19.19 12.31 -8.21
CA LEU A 162 -20.30 13.20 -7.86
C LEU A 162 -20.90 13.89 -9.11
N GLY A 163 -20.15 13.90 -10.22
CA GLY A 163 -20.59 14.51 -11.47
C GLY A 163 -20.75 16.03 -11.35
N LYS A 164 -21.49 16.62 -12.28
CA LYS A 164 -21.71 18.08 -12.36
C LYS A 164 -22.65 18.64 -11.27
N HIS A 165 -23.26 17.78 -10.46
CA HIS A 165 -24.25 18.17 -9.45
C HIS A 165 -23.63 18.73 -8.17
N VAL A 166 -22.31 18.58 -7.99
CA VAL A 166 -21.60 19.10 -6.81
C VAL A 166 -20.70 20.25 -7.23
N GLY A 167 -21.08 21.47 -6.86
CA GLY A 167 -20.33 22.69 -7.16
C GLY A 167 -19.14 22.97 -6.24
N ARG A 168 -19.00 22.22 -5.13
CA ARG A 168 -17.90 22.39 -4.16
C ARG A 168 -17.58 21.06 -3.47
N VAL A 169 -16.30 20.73 -3.42
CA VAL A 169 -15.76 19.65 -2.60
C VAL A 169 -14.82 20.27 -1.59
N ILE A 170 -15.04 20.02 -0.31
CA ILE A 170 -14.15 20.46 0.78
C ILE A 170 -13.41 19.21 1.24
N ILE A 171 -12.08 19.31 1.31
CA ILE A 171 -11.22 18.27 1.87
C ILE A 171 -10.68 18.86 3.17
N ASP A 172 -11.04 18.22 4.28
CA ASP A 172 -10.44 18.51 5.57
C ASP A 172 -9.18 17.65 5.73
N VAL A 173 -8.08 18.26 6.13
CA VAL A 173 -6.79 17.59 6.30
C VAL A 173 -6.28 17.96 7.67
N ASP A 174 -6.57 17.10 8.63
CA ASP A 174 -6.04 17.22 9.97
C ASP A 174 -4.59 16.75 10.00
N ALA A 175 -3.74 17.47 10.73
CA ALA A 175 -2.45 16.95 11.12
C ALA A 175 -2.69 15.93 12.25
N THR A 176 -2.25 14.69 12.07
CA THR A 176 -2.09 13.77 13.19
C THR A 176 -0.94 14.30 14.04
N TRP A 177 -1.23 14.72 15.26
CA TRP A 177 -0.21 15.17 16.21
C TRP A 177 0.73 14.00 16.53
N ASP A 178 2.01 14.13 16.17
CA ASP A 178 3.08 13.18 16.47
C ASP A 178 4.08 13.89 17.39
N ASP A 179 4.00 13.59 18.70
CA ASP A 179 4.98 14.10 19.67
C ASP A 179 6.33 13.42 19.41
N ALA A 180 7.22 14.13 18.72
CA ALA A 180 8.58 13.65 18.53
C ALA A 180 9.34 13.78 19.86
N HIS A 181 9.39 12.69 20.64
CA HIS A 181 10.30 12.57 21.77
C HIS A 181 11.68 12.12 21.26
N GLY A 182 12.61 13.06 21.18
CA GLY A 182 14.02 12.85 20.81
C GLY A 182 14.96 13.55 21.77
#